data_AF-A0A970ZBR5-F1
#
_entry.id   AF-A0A970ZBR5-F1
#
_cell.length_a   1.000
_cell.length_b   1.000
_cell.length_c   1.000
_cell.angle_alpha   90.00
_cell.angle_beta   90.00
_cell.angle_gamma   90.00
#
_symmetry.space_group_name_H-M   'P 1'
#
loop_
_entity.id
_entity.type
_entity.pdbx_description
1 polymer ?
#
loop_
_entity_poly.entity_id
_entity_poly.type
_entity_poly.pdbx_seq_one_letter_code
_entity_poly.pdbx_strand_id
1 'polypeptide(L)'
;MCLAALFSVFAGCTAKNDETETEGKAAISFVDDDGYQINLGAPAKKIISMYSAHTENLYALGAGEQVIGGHTTCIFPAEAAPKATYDYQGDPEYVIAAEPDLVLIRPRISRAAPEFVESLRNAGITVVSLYPNTLDAFPDYINKLAALAGKEEKAEELLKVFDAGLNEISDLTSKAEDKQTVFFESTEVNIRTVAEGSMPDMAIKFAGGKNIAQGALPMTEGSSIAEFGAERVLENGEGIDVYVSQRGAMNAGGNLQSISERPGFDTVSAVKNGRVYVINEKLISSPTFRYVKGVNELARFMYPEIMDDVSAYISDEPATKRDFANLITRCLHIPVYVPSSSKYYLENRDTHTYGMFEDIHWYDHDFDYIETAVYSGYVSWRKGEDGKEYFDPDSGVTREGLAKTVFIAGDFSAKEANTAISDLGKCGNKRIVQILVDNGVFELDENGSFLPDKQVTHNEIIQALRFVK
;
A
#
# COMPACT_ATOMS: atom_id res chain seq x y z
N MET A 1 -82.55 11.22 -35.38
CA MET A 1 -81.93 11.70 -36.63
C MET A 1 -82.20 13.19 -36.76
N CYS A 2 -81.13 13.97 -36.95
CA CYS A 2 -81.14 15.30 -37.60
C CYS A 2 -81.83 16.46 -36.85
N LEU A 3 -81.31 17.69 -36.80
CA LEU A 3 -80.04 18.26 -37.24
C LEU A 3 -79.94 19.67 -36.63
N ALA A 4 -78.72 20.03 -36.19
CA ALA A 4 -78.07 21.35 -36.23
C ALA A 4 -78.84 22.65 -35.85
N ALA A 5 -78.38 23.29 -34.77
CA ALA A 5 -78.41 24.74 -34.62
C ALA A 5 -76.96 25.24 -34.45
N LEU A 6 -76.60 26.24 -35.27
CA LEU A 6 -75.32 26.94 -35.32
C LEU A 6 -74.93 27.54 -33.96
N PHE A 7 -73.66 27.44 -33.59
CA PHE A 7 -73.03 28.33 -32.62
C PHE A 7 -71.71 28.90 -33.17
N SER A 8 -71.64 30.21 -33.10
CA SER A 8 -70.58 31.09 -33.59
C SER A 8 -69.35 31.06 -32.67
N VAL A 9 -68.17 31.10 -33.28
CA VAL A 9 -66.85 31.10 -32.65
C VAL A 9 -66.56 32.47 -32.02
N PHE A 10 -66.21 32.49 -30.73
CA PHE A 10 -65.43 33.57 -30.12
C PHE A 10 -64.03 33.04 -29.81
N ALA A 11 -63.03 33.66 -30.44
CA ALA A 11 -61.62 33.41 -30.18
C ALA A 11 -61.21 34.10 -28.86
N GLY A 12 -60.88 33.29 -27.85
CA GLY A 12 -60.19 33.75 -26.65
C GLY A 12 -58.71 33.44 -26.75
N CYS A 13 -57.86 34.47 -26.76
CA CYS A 13 -56.42 34.35 -26.59
C CYS A 13 -56.12 33.98 -25.13
N THR A 14 -55.72 32.74 -24.88
CA THR A 14 -55.03 32.34 -23.66
C THR A 14 -53.52 32.50 -23.87
N ALA A 15 -52.92 33.44 -23.15
CA ALA A 15 -51.48 33.54 -23.03
C ALA A 15 -50.96 32.27 -22.32
N LYS A 16 -50.12 31.51 -23.03
CA LYS A 16 -49.29 30.47 -22.42
C LYS A 16 -48.21 31.17 -21.59
N ASN A 17 -48.23 30.95 -20.28
CA ASN A 17 -47.03 31.07 -19.46
C ASN A 17 -46.12 29.91 -19.87
N ASP A 18 -45.10 30.20 -20.67
CA ASP A 18 -43.92 29.35 -20.79
C ASP A 18 -43.04 29.62 -19.57
N GLU A 19 -43.35 28.94 -18.46
CA GLU A 19 -42.37 28.70 -17.41
C GLU A 19 -41.37 27.68 -17.95
N THR A 20 -40.24 28.19 -18.41
CA THR A 20 -39.05 27.39 -18.74
C THR A 20 -38.30 27.09 -17.44
N GLU A 21 -38.78 26.09 -16.70
CA GLU A 21 -37.94 25.37 -15.74
C GLU A 21 -36.97 24.48 -16.52
N THR A 22 -35.84 25.06 -16.93
CA THR A 22 -34.62 24.27 -17.16
C THR A 22 -33.96 24.02 -15.80
N GLU A 23 -34.52 23.10 -15.02
CA GLU A 23 -33.72 22.38 -14.03
C GLU A 23 -32.67 21.58 -14.82
N GLY A 24 -31.43 22.05 -14.82
CA GLY A 24 -30.30 21.31 -15.34
C GLY A 24 -30.21 19.98 -14.60
N LYS A 25 -30.57 18.89 -15.27
CA LYS A 25 -30.51 17.53 -14.73
C LYS A 25 -29.11 17.29 -14.15
N ALA A 26 -29.00 17.06 -12.85
CA ALA A 26 -27.72 16.77 -12.20
C ALA A 26 -27.06 15.56 -12.90
N ALA A 27 -25.83 15.73 -13.37
CA ALA A 27 -25.09 14.67 -14.04
C ALA A 27 -24.60 13.61 -13.03
N ILE A 28 -24.36 14.03 -11.79
CA ILE A 28 -23.91 13.18 -10.68
C ILE A 28 -24.93 13.30 -9.55
N SER A 29 -25.52 12.19 -9.11
CA SER A 29 -26.52 12.17 -8.05
C SER A 29 -26.47 10.86 -7.25
N PHE A 30 -26.26 10.94 -5.94
CA PHE A 30 -26.26 9.80 -5.01
C PHE A 30 -26.44 10.26 -3.57
N VAL A 31 -26.73 9.33 -2.66
CA VAL A 31 -26.73 9.58 -1.20
C VAL A 31 -25.38 9.19 -0.62
N ASP A 32 -24.76 10.11 0.11
CA ASP A 32 -23.49 9.88 0.80
C ASP A 32 -23.66 9.05 2.08
N ASP A 33 -22.56 8.69 2.75
CA ASP A 33 -22.59 7.80 3.91
C ASP A 33 -23.05 8.47 5.22
N ASP A 34 -23.29 9.79 5.19
CA ASP A 34 -23.98 10.53 6.25
C ASP A 34 -25.48 10.71 5.93
N GLY A 35 -25.97 10.21 4.79
CA GLY A 35 -27.37 10.28 4.38
C GLY A 35 -27.74 11.55 3.61
N TYR A 36 -26.77 12.36 3.16
CA TYR A 36 -27.02 13.56 2.38
C TYR A 36 -27.16 13.25 0.90
N GLN A 37 -28.19 13.83 0.27
CA GLN A 37 -28.34 13.79 -1.18
C GLN A 37 -27.34 14.74 -1.84
N ILE A 38 -26.42 14.18 -2.60
CA ILE A 38 -25.43 14.91 -3.39
C ILE A 38 -25.95 15.09 -4.80
N ASN A 39 -25.86 16.32 -5.32
CA ASN A 39 -26.22 16.64 -6.70
C ASN A 39 -25.16 17.60 -7.28
N LEU A 40 -24.44 17.16 -8.29
CA LEU A 40 -23.49 18.00 -9.03
C LEU A 40 -23.84 18.03 -10.51
N GLY A 41 -23.78 19.23 -11.10
CA GLY A 41 -24.01 19.42 -12.54
C GLY A 41 -22.85 18.94 -13.41
N ALA A 42 -21.64 18.85 -12.85
CA ALA A 42 -20.43 18.39 -13.52
C ALA A 42 -19.41 17.90 -12.46
N PRO A 43 -18.38 17.13 -12.87
CA PRO A 43 -17.25 16.78 -11.99
C PRO A 43 -16.57 18.00 -11.35
N ALA A 44 -16.08 17.82 -10.12
CA ALA A 44 -15.36 18.84 -9.37
C ALA A 44 -14.01 19.16 -10.01
N LYS A 45 -13.56 20.42 -9.93
CA LYS A 45 -12.25 20.85 -10.45
C LYS A 45 -11.27 21.19 -9.32
N LYS A 46 -11.80 21.64 -8.19
CA LYS A 46 -11.05 21.95 -6.96
C LYS A 46 -11.56 21.09 -5.80
N ILE A 47 -10.80 20.05 -5.48
CA ILE A 47 -11.11 19.09 -4.43
C ILE A 47 -10.18 19.33 -3.24
N ILE A 48 -10.75 19.46 -2.04
CA ILE A 48 -10.02 19.34 -0.79
C ILE A 48 -10.34 17.98 -0.16
N SER A 49 -9.32 17.19 0.14
CA SER A 49 -9.46 15.82 0.64
C SER A 49 -9.02 15.70 2.11
N MET A 50 -9.96 15.51 3.03
CA MET A 50 -9.68 15.47 4.47
C MET A 50 -9.33 14.06 4.99
N TYR A 51 -9.18 13.08 4.09
CA TYR A 51 -8.87 11.70 4.46
C TYR A 51 -7.92 11.06 3.43
N SER A 52 -6.83 10.47 3.92
CA SER A 52 -5.74 9.96 3.09
C SER A 52 -6.19 8.94 2.03
N ALA A 53 -7.17 8.08 2.33
CA ALA A 53 -7.62 7.09 1.35
C ALA A 53 -8.37 7.73 0.18
N HIS A 54 -9.11 8.83 0.41
CA HIS A 54 -9.72 9.59 -0.69
C HIS A 54 -8.64 10.19 -1.57
N THR A 55 -7.63 10.81 -0.97
CA THR A 55 -6.52 11.42 -1.72
C THR A 55 -5.82 10.37 -2.57
N GLU A 56 -5.40 9.26 -1.97
CA GLU A 56 -4.72 8.18 -2.67
C GLU A 56 -5.55 7.63 -3.84
N ASN A 57 -6.84 7.37 -3.62
CA ASN A 57 -7.71 6.87 -4.67
C ASN A 57 -7.93 7.89 -5.79
N LEU A 58 -8.02 9.19 -5.49
CA LEU A 58 -8.10 10.23 -6.51
C LEU A 58 -6.83 10.30 -7.37
N TYR A 59 -5.65 10.13 -6.77
CA TYR A 59 -4.40 10.03 -7.53
C TYR A 59 -4.39 8.77 -8.41
N ALA A 60 -4.82 7.62 -7.87
CA ALA A 60 -4.98 6.39 -8.65
C ALA A 60 -5.91 6.55 -9.84
N LEU A 61 -7.03 7.25 -9.66
CA LEU A 61 -8.00 7.58 -10.70
C LEU A 61 -7.48 8.62 -11.72
N GLY A 62 -6.28 9.17 -11.54
CA GLY A 62 -5.72 10.21 -12.40
C GLY A 62 -6.38 11.59 -12.20
N ALA A 63 -6.93 11.85 -11.01
CA ALA A 63 -7.52 13.12 -10.59
C ALA A 63 -6.61 13.92 -9.64
N GLY A 64 -5.32 13.57 -9.53
CA GLY A 64 -4.37 14.25 -8.64
C GLY A 64 -4.30 15.78 -8.85
N GLU A 65 -4.38 16.25 -10.10
CA GLU A 65 -4.38 17.69 -10.42
C GLU A 65 -5.62 18.44 -9.90
N GLN A 66 -6.74 17.74 -9.66
CA GLN A 66 -7.95 18.33 -9.09
C GLN A 66 -7.81 18.51 -7.56
N VAL A 67 -6.86 17.83 -6.92
CA VAL A 67 -6.65 17.89 -5.46
C VAL A 67 -5.81 19.12 -5.12
N ILE A 68 -6.46 20.18 -4.64
CA ILE A 68 -5.80 21.45 -4.31
C ILE A 68 -5.28 21.51 -2.86
N GLY A 69 -5.66 20.53 -2.04
CA GLY A 69 -5.07 20.31 -0.73
C GLY A 69 -5.72 19.16 0.03
N GLY A 70 -5.17 18.86 1.19
CA GLY A 70 -5.66 17.75 1.99
C GLY A 70 -5.15 17.75 3.43
N HIS A 71 -5.52 16.72 4.17
CA HIS A 71 -5.08 16.56 5.55
C HIS A 71 -3.59 16.18 5.63
N THR A 72 -2.93 16.51 6.75
CA THR A 72 -1.51 16.19 7.01
C THR A 72 -1.14 14.71 6.86
N THR A 73 -2.13 13.80 6.82
CA THR A 73 -1.93 12.36 6.72
C THR A 73 -1.99 11.83 5.29
N CYS A 74 -2.23 12.69 4.30
CA CYS A 74 -2.24 12.35 2.88
C CYS A 74 -0.82 12.38 2.33
N ILE A 75 -0.23 11.22 2.07
CA ILE A 75 1.23 11.05 1.91
C ILE A 75 1.62 10.12 0.76
N PHE A 76 0.62 9.59 0.07
CA PHE A 76 0.84 8.64 -1.00
C PHE A 76 -0.14 8.93 -2.15
N PRO A 77 0.33 8.93 -3.40
CA PRO A 77 1.75 8.87 -3.81
C PRO A 77 2.57 10.06 -3.29
N ALA A 78 3.89 10.08 -3.51
CA ALA A 78 4.74 11.15 -2.99
C ALA A 78 4.29 12.53 -3.48
N GLU A 79 3.82 12.63 -4.74
CA GLU A 79 3.23 13.86 -5.27
C GLU A 79 1.92 14.29 -4.61
N ALA A 80 1.27 13.41 -3.84
CA ALA A 80 0.04 13.71 -3.09
C ALA A 80 0.29 14.35 -1.72
N ALA A 81 1.56 14.48 -1.31
CA ALA A 81 1.89 15.29 -0.14
C ALA A 81 1.30 16.70 -0.32
N PRO A 82 0.41 17.16 0.59
CA PRO A 82 -0.44 18.30 0.31
C PRO A 82 0.36 19.59 0.15
N LYS A 83 0.15 20.29 -0.96
CA LYS A 83 0.68 21.66 -1.17
C LYS A 83 0.08 22.65 -0.17
N ALA A 84 -1.19 22.44 0.20
CA ALA A 84 -1.90 23.16 1.24
C ALA A 84 -2.55 22.15 2.20
N THR A 85 -2.29 22.34 3.49
CA THR A 85 -2.77 21.46 4.56
C THR A 85 -4.04 22.03 5.17
N TYR A 86 -5.06 21.20 5.33
CA TYR A 86 -6.29 21.54 6.02
C TYR A 86 -6.60 20.55 7.15
N ASP A 87 -7.06 21.07 8.27
CA ASP A 87 -7.44 20.29 9.45
C ASP A 87 -8.88 20.60 9.84
N TYR A 88 -9.69 19.57 10.03
CA TYR A 88 -11.08 19.69 10.45
C TYR A 88 -11.23 20.11 11.92
N GLN A 89 -10.13 20.13 12.68
CA GLN A 89 -10.05 20.74 14.02
C GLN A 89 -9.66 22.22 13.96
N GLY A 90 -9.32 22.73 12.77
CA GLY A 90 -8.97 24.13 12.53
C GLY A 90 -10.17 25.01 12.22
N ASP A 91 -9.85 26.20 11.72
CA ASP A 91 -10.82 27.23 11.34
C ASP A 91 -11.37 26.95 9.92
N PRO A 92 -12.69 26.74 9.74
CA PRO A 92 -13.29 26.44 8.44
C PRO A 92 -13.09 27.56 7.41
N GLU A 93 -12.82 28.79 7.84
CA GLU A 93 -12.62 29.96 6.98
C GLU A 93 -11.41 29.77 6.07
N TYR A 94 -10.39 29.01 6.49
CA TYR A 94 -9.24 28.68 5.63
C TYR A 94 -9.64 27.77 4.46
N VAL A 95 -10.56 26.83 4.69
CA VAL A 95 -11.09 25.97 3.63
C VAL A 95 -11.98 26.78 2.70
N ILE A 96 -12.83 27.66 3.26
CA ILE A 96 -13.72 28.52 2.48
C ILE A 96 -12.92 29.47 1.58
N ALA A 97 -11.86 30.07 2.11
CA ALA A 97 -10.99 30.98 1.37
C ALA A 97 -10.25 30.32 0.19
N ALA A 98 -10.12 28.99 0.19
CA ALA A 98 -9.55 28.24 -0.93
C ALA A 98 -10.54 28.03 -2.10
N GLU A 99 -11.82 28.40 -1.90
CA GLU A 99 -12.91 28.26 -2.88
C GLU A 99 -12.98 26.86 -3.53
N PRO A 100 -13.06 25.77 -2.73
CA PRO A 100 -13.19 24.43 -3.28
C PRO A 100 -14.60 24.21 -3.86
N ASP A 101 -14.68 23.41 -4.93
CA ASP A 101 -15.96 22.95 -5.46
C ASP A 101 -16.50 21.78 -4.62
N LEU A 102 -15.58 21.02 -4.00
CA LEU A 102 -15.85 19.78 -3.28
C LEU A 102 -14.89 19.60 -2.10
N VAL A 103 -15.45 19.27 -0.94
CA VAL A 103 -14.70 18.78 0.23
C VAL A 103 -15.09 17.34 0.51
N LEU A 104 -14.10 16.44 0.45
CA LEU A 104 -14.29 15.03 0.78
C LEU A 104 -13.92 14.75 2.23
N ILE A 105 -14.85 14.16 2.96
CA ILE A 105 -14.67 13.75 4.36
C ILE A 105 -15.08 12.28 4.53
N ARG A 106 -14.84 11.73 5.73
CA ARG A 106 -15.41 10.46 6.18
C ARG A 106 -16.39 10.67 7.34
N PRO A 107 -17.31 9.74 7.62
CA PRO A 107 -18.31 9.89 8.68
C PRO A 107 -17.75 10.17 10.09
N ARG A 108 -16.50 9.77 10.36
CA ARG A 108 -15.86 10.13 11.64
C ARG A 108 -15.65 11.64 11.76
N ILE A 109 -15.32 12.33 10.68
CA ILE A 109 -15.03 13.77 10.69
C ILE A 109 -16.32 14.55 10.97
N SER A 110 -17.42 14.21 10.30
CA SER A 110 -18.72 14.85 10.56
C SER A 110 -19.20 14.65 12.00
N ARG A 111 -18.94 13.49 12.60
CA ARG A 111 -19.22 13.25 14.03
C ARG A 111 -18.29 14.01 14.98
N ALA A 112 -17.02 14.12 14.64
CA ALA A 112 -16.00 14.71 15.51
C ALA A 112 -15.97 16.25 15.45
N ALA A 113 -16.34 16.83 14.31
CA ALA A 113 -16.33 18.27 14.05
C ALA A 113 -17.57 18.70 13.24
N PRO A 114 -18.80 18.55 13.79
CA PRO A 114 -20.03 18.86 13.09
C PRO A 114 -20.13 20.35 12.70
N GLU A 115 -19.75 21.26 13.61
CA GLU A 115 -19.78 22.71 13.37
C GLU A 115 -18.88 23.15 12.21
N PHE A 116 -17.71 22.50 12.07
CA PHE A 116 -16.81 22.72 10.94
C PHE A 116 -17.49 22.34 9.63
N VAL A 117 -18.08 21.14 9.56
CA VAL A 117 -18.77 20.65 8.36
C VAL A 117 -19.98 21.51 8.01
N GLU A 118 -20.78 21.91 9.01
CA GLU A 118 -21.93 22.80 8.82
C GLU A 118 -21.51 24.17 8.29
N SER A 119 -20.40 24.73 8.79
CA SER A 119 -19.88 26.02 8.32
C SER A 119 -19.53 25.98 6.83
N LEU A 120 -18.90 24.91 6.35
CA LEU A 120 -18.60 24.72 4.93
C LEU A 120 -19.88 24.63 4.09
N ARG A 121 -20.86 23.85 4.54
CA ARG A 121 -22.16 23.72 3.85
C ARG A 121 -22.92 25.03 3.80
N ASN A 122 -22.93 25.81 4.90
CA ASN A 122 -23.56 27.13 4.97
C ASN A 122 -22.89 28.15 4.05
N ALA A 123 -21.60 27.98 3.77
CA ALA A 123 -20.86 28.77 2.77
C ALA A 123 -21.13 28.32 1.31
N GLY A 124 -22.00 27.33 1.09
CA GLY A 124 -22.36 26.82 -0.23
C GLY A 124 -21.38 25.81 -0.81
N ILE A 125 -20.42 25.32 -0.01
CA ILE A 125 -19.44 24.31 -0.45
C ILE A 125 -20.11 22.92 -0.40
N THR A 126 -19.93 22.14 -1.47
CA THR A 126 -20.38 20.74 -1.47
C THR A 126 -19.46 19.91 -0.58
N VAL A 127 -20.02 19.30 0.47
CA VAL A 127 -19.30 18.38 1.35
C VAL A 127 -19.89 16.99 1.20
N VAL A 128 -19.05 16.02 0.84
CA VAL A 128 -19.45 14.61 0.64
C VAL A 128 -18.73 13.73 1.65
N SER A 129 -19.49 12.93 2.40
CA SER A 129 -18.99 11.96 3.38
C SER A 129 -18.96 10.54 2.79
N LEU A 130 -17.78 9.92 2.67
CA LEU A 130 -17.62 8.56 2.12
C LEU A 130 -16.73 7.69 3.02
N TYR A 131 -17.10 6.43 3.22
CA TYR A 131 -16.29 5.39 3.86
C TYR A 131 -16.88 3.98 3.65
N PRO A 132 -16.22 3.08 2.90
CA PRO A 132 -16.66 1.70 2.78
C PRO A 132 -16.28 0.91 4.04
N ASN A 133 -17.28 0.47 4.82
CA ASN A 133 -17.04 -0.30 6.05
C ASN A 133 -16.57 -1.75 5.78
N THR A 134 -16.88 -2.29 4.59
CA THR A 134 -16.53 -3.65 4.17
C THR A 134 -15.83 -3.60 2.82
N LEU A 135 -15.13 -4.69 2.47
CA LEU A 135 -14.52 -4.80 1.15
C LEU A 135 -15.56 -4.81 0.03
N ASP A 136 -16.72 -5.44 0.25
CA ASP A 136 -17.81 -5.47 -0.75
C ASP A 136 -18.36 -4.08 -1.10
N ALA A 137 -18.21 -3.11 -0.19
CA ALA A 137 -18.60 -1.71 -0.43
C ALA A 137 -17.51 -0.90 -1.15
N PHE A 138 -16.30 -1.45 -1.32
CA PHE A 138 -15.17 -0.75 -1.94
C PHE A 138 -15.44 -0.33 -3.39
N PRO A 139 -16.03 -1.16 -4.27
CA PRO A 139 -16.35 -0.75 -5.64
C PRO A 139 -17.32 0.44 -5.71
N ASP A 140 -18.38 0.45 -4.90
CA ASP A 140 -19.33 1.58 -4.84
C ASP A 140 -18.65 2.87 -4.38
N TYR A 141 -17.80 2.77 -3.36
CA TYR A 141 -17.00 3.89 -2.88
C TYR A 141 -16.07 4.47 -3.97
N ILE A 142 -15.37 3.62 -4.71
CA ILE A 142 -14.52 4.04 -5.82
C ILE A 142 -15.35 4.68 -6.94
N ASN A 143 -16.49 4.09 -7.30
CA ASN A 143 -17.38 4.64 -8.33
C ASN A 143 -17.93 6.01 -7.95
N LYS A 144 -18.28 6.23 -6.68
CA LYS A 144 -18.68 7.55 -6.17
C LYS A 144 -17.54 8.57 -6.28
N LEU A 145 -16.32 8.22 -5.87
CA LEU A 145 -15.15 9.10 -6.05
C LEU A 145 -14.88 9.41 -7.52
N ALA A 146 -14.99 8.41 -8.38
CA ALA A 146 -14.76 8.55 -9.81
C ALA A 146 -15.81 9.44 -10.48
N ALA A 147 -17.09 9.31 -10.12
CA ALA A 147 -18.15 10.19 -10.59
C ALA A 147 -17.90 11.64 -10.18
N LEU A 148 -17.51 11.89 -8.93
CA LEU A 148 -17.17 13.23 -8.44
C LEU A 148 -16.00 13.86 -9.19
N ALA A 149 -15.04 13.05 -9.67
CA ALA A 149 -13.82 13.50 -10.36
C ALA A 149 -13.87 13.39 -11.90
N GLY A 150 -14.93 12.79 -12.46
CA GLY A 150 -15.07 12.51 -13.90
C GLY A 150 -14.07 11.47 -14.41
N LYS A 151 -13.87 10.39 -13.64
CA LYS A 151 -12.88 9.32 -13.87
C LYS A 151 -13.48 7.92 -13.90
N GLU A 152 -14.75 7.80 -14.29
CA GLU A 152 -15.53 6.57 -14.25
C GLU A 152 -14.89 5.42 -15.06
N GLU A 153 -14.42 5.70 -16.28
CA GLU A 153 -13.73 4.70 -17.11
C GLU A 153 -12.46 4.17 -16.42
N LYS A 154 -11.70 5.07 -15.77
CA LYS A 154 -10.48 4.68 -15.05
C LYS A 154 -10.80 3.86 -13.80
N ALA A 155 -11.89 4.17 -13.10
CA ALA A 155 -12.38 3.34 -12.00
C ALA A 155 -12.73 1.93 -12.45
N GLU A 156 -13.43 1.77 -13.56
CA GLU A 156 -13.79 0.45 -14.10
C GLU A 156 -12.54 -0.38 -14.43
N GLU A 157 -11.52 0.23 -15.05
CA GLU A 157 -10.24 -0.43 -15.32
C GLU A 157 -9.54 -0.86 -14.03
N LEU A 158 -9.40 0.05 -13.06
CA LEU A 158 -8.68 -0.23 -11.82
C LEU A 158 -9.39 -1.24 -10.93
N LEU A 159 -10.73 -1.25 -10.89
CA LEU A 159 -11.49 -2.25 -10.15
C LEU A 159 -11.32 -3.65 -10.76
N LYS A 160 -11.24 -3.77 -12.08
CA LYS A 160 -10.93 -5.07 -12.73
C LYS A 160 -9.53 -5.56 -12.35
N VAL A 161 -8.54 -4.68 -12.34
CA VAL A 161 -7.16 -5.02 -11.92
C VAL A 161 -7.12 -5.39 -10.45
N PHE A 162 -7.87 -4.66 -9.61
CA PHE A 162 -7.98 -4.92 -8.18
C PHE A 162 -8.54 -6.32 -7.89
N ASP A 163 -9.67 -6.67 -8.51
CA ASP A 163 -10.30 -7.98 -8.35
C ASP A 163 -9.41 -9.10 -8.92
N ALA A 164 -8.78 -8.87 -10.07
CA ALA A 164 -7.84 -9.82 -10.67
C ALA A 164 -6.65 -10.10 -9.75
N GLY A 165 -6.06 -9.07 -9.14
CA GLY A 165 -4.94 -9.23 -8.21
C GLY A 165 -5.30 -9.99 -6.94
N LEU A 166 -6.48 -9.71 -6.35
CA LEU A 166 -6.96 -10.49 -5.20
C LEU A 166 -7.19 -11.97 -5.54
N ASN A 167 -7.79 -12.23 -6.71
CA ASN A 167 -8.04 -13.59 -7.18
C ASN A 167 -6.73 -14.33 -7.50
N GLU A 168 -5.76 -13.67 -8.11
CA GLU A 168 -4.45 -14.26 -8.39
C GLU A 168 -3.74 -14.71 -7.10
N ILE A 169 -3.74 -13.87 -6.06
CA ILE A 169 -3.15 -14.24 -4.75
C ILE A 169 -3.91 -15.42 -4.13
N SER A 170 -5.25 -15.39 -4.16
CA SER A 170 -6.08 -16.49 -3.67
C SER A 170 -5.81 -17.79 -4.43
N ASP A 171 -5.69 -17.74 -5.75
CA ASP A 171 -5.43 -18.89 -6.61
C ASP A 171 -4.03 -19.48 -6.36
N LEU A 172 -3.02 -18.63 -6.18
CA LEU A 172 -1.66 -19.07 -5.83
C LEU A 172 -1.64 -19.76 -4.47
N THR A 173 -2.19 -19.11 -3.44
CA THR A 173 -2.19 -19.64 -2.07
C THR A 173 -3.16 -20.81 -1.89
N SER A 174 -4.15 -20.98 -2.76
CA SER A 174 -5.05 -22.15 -2.78
C SER A 174 -4.30 -23.47 -2.95
N LYS A 175 -3.14 -23.44 -3.61
CA LYS A 175 -2.29 -24.60 -3.91
C LYS A 175 -1.50 -25.10 -2.68
N ALA A 176 -1.41 -24.30 -1.63
CA ALA A 176 -0.74 -24.69 -0.39
C ALA A 176 -1.51 -25.82 0.30
N GLU A 177 -0.83 -26.93 0.57
CA GLU A 177 -1.39 -28.09 1.28
C GLU A 177 -1.67 -27.75 2.76
N ASP A 178 -0.72 -27.07 3.41
CA ASP A 178 -0.81 -26.70 4.81
C ASP A 178 -1.26 -25.25 5.00
N LYS A 179 -2.55 -25.07 5.25
CA LYS A 179 -3.12 -23.74 5.51
C LYS A 179 -2.66 -23.17 6.83
N GLN A 180 -2.01 -22.00 6.78
CA GLN A 180 -1.45 -21.33 7.95
C GLN A 180 -2.53 -20.68 8.80
N THR A 181 -2.41 -20.83 10.12
CA THR A 181 -3.24 -20.18 11.11
C THR A 181 -2.57 -18.90 11.60
N VAL A 182 -3.28 -17.78 11.48
CA VAL A 182 -2.76 -16.43 11.69
C VAL A 182 -3.42 -15.81 12.90
N PHE A 183 -2.60 -15.22 13.77
CA PHE A 183 -3.06 -14.20 14.71
C PHE A 183 -2.67 -12.82 14.20
N PHE A 184 -3.66 -11.93 14.08
CA PHE A 184 -3.46 -10.55 13.66
C PHE A 184 -3.68 -9.60 14.84
N GLU A 185 -2.61 -9.05 15.40
CA GLU A 185 -2.66 -7.99 16.40
C GLU A 185 -2.91 -6.64 15.70
N SER A 186 -4.14 -6.14 15.80
CA SER A 186 -4.54 -4.84 15.26
C SER A 186 -3.97 -3.69 16.09
N THR A 187 -3.89 -3.85 17.41
CA THR A 187 -3.24 -2.90 18.32
C THR A 187 -2.67 -3.63 19.54
N GLU A 188 -1.51 -3.15 19.99
CA GLU A 188 -0.84 -3.55 21.22
C GLU A 188 -1.68 -3.26 22.47
N VAL A 189 -2.60 -2.28 22.39
CA VAL A 189 -3.48 -1.93 23.50
C VAL A 189 -4.48 -3.06 23.76
N ASN A 190 -4.29 -3.76 24.88
CA ASN A 190 -5.06 -4.95 25.27
C ASN A 190 -5.00 -6.09 24.24
N ILE A 191 -4.02 -6.10 23.33
CA ILE A 191 -3.83 -7.14 22.30
C ILE A 191 -5.15 -7.43 21.58
N ARG A 192 -5.65 -6.40 20.90
CA ARG A 192 -6.90 -6.51 20.13
C ARG A 192 -6.61 -7.07 18.76
N THR A 193 -7.58 -7.79 18.23
CA THR A 193 -7.54 -8.43 16.92
C THR A 193 -8.48 -7.73 15.94
N VAL A 194 -8.62 -8.30 14.75
CA VAL A 194 -9.51 -7.80 13.69
C VAL A 194 -10.88 -8.46 13.82
N ALA A 195 -11.94 -7.69 13.54
CA ALA A 195 -13.30 -8.19 13.54
C ALA A 195 -13.57 -9.05 12.30
N GLU A 196 -14.40 -10.08 12.44
CA GLU A 196 -14.82 -10.92 11.32
C GLU A 196 -15.54 -10.09 10.24
N GLY A 197 -15.19 -10.32 8.97
CA GLY A 197 -15.72 -9.58 7.83
C GLY A 197 -15.16 -8.17 7.63
N SER A 198 -14.29 -7.69 8.52
CA SER A 198 -13.53 -6.46 8.31
C SER A 198 -12.52 -6.61 7.17
N MET A 199 -12.03 -5.50 6.59
CA MET A 199 -11.02 -5.55 5.53
C MET A 199 -9.77 -6.36 5.93
N PRO A 200 -9.15 -6.18 7.11
CA PRO A 200 -8.03 -7.04 7.51
C PRO A 200 -8.37 -8.54 7.62
N ASP A 201 -9.56 -8.89 8.10
CA ASP A 201 -10.00 -10.30 8.15
C ASP A 201 -10.18 -10.87 6.73
N MET A 202 -10.77 -10.09 5.82
CA MET A 202 -10.86 -10.46 4.42
C MET A 202 -9.47 -10.58 3.77
N ALA A 203 -8.52 -9.74 4.13
CA ALA A 203 -7.14 -9.81 3.62
C ALA A 203 -6.48 -11.13 4.00
N ILE A 204 -6.65 -11.58 5.25
CA ILE A 204 -6.16 -12.89 5.71
C ILE A 204 -6.79 -14.01 4.87
N LYS A 205 -8.10 -13.94 4.60
CA LYS A 205 -8.83 -14.93 3.80
C LYS A 205 -8.36 -14.98 2.35
N PHE A 206 -8.23 -13.83 1.67
CA PHE A 206 -7.70 -13.76 0.30
C PHE A 206 -6.25 -14.24 0.21
N ALA A 207 -5.46 -13.97 1.24
CA ALA A 207 -4.10 -14.48 1.35
C ALA A 207 -4.03 -15.98 1.69
N GLY A 208 -5.18 -16.66 1.80
CA GLY A 208 -5.25 -18.10 2.04
C GLY A 208 -5.02 -18.53 3.50
N GLY A 209 -5.07 -17.60 4.46
CA GLY A 209 -4.88 -17.86 5.88
C GLY A 209 -6.15 -18.22 6.64
N LYS A 210 -5.99 -18.85 7.80
CA LYS A 210 -7.05 -19.08 8.78
C LYS A 210 -6.90 -18.10 9.94
N ASN A 211 -7.86 -17.20 10.14
CA ASN A 211 -7.83 -16.29 11.28
C ASN A 211 -8.15 -17.04 12.58
N ILE A 212 -7.20 -17.13 13.52
CA ILE A 212 -7.41 -17.79 14.83
C ILE A 212 -8.47 -17.07 15.68
N ALA A 213 -8.67 -15.78 15.41
CA ALA A 213 -9.62 -14.94 16.13
C ALA A 213 -11.02 -14.92 15.51
N GLN A 214 -11.37 -15.94 14.72
CA GLN A 214 -12.72 -16.05 14.17
C GLN A 214 -13.77 -16.04 15.29
N GLY A 215 -14.86 -15.28 15.11
CA GLY A 215 -15.88 -15.09 16.14
C GLY A 215 -15.50 -14.14 17.28
N ALA A 216 -14.35 -13.46 17.23
CA ALA A 216 -14.01 -12.40 18.18
C ALA A 216 -15.04 -11.26 18.13
N LEU A 217 -15.45 -10.78 19.31
CA LEU A 217 -16.49 -9.77 19.42
C LEU A 217 -15.96 -8.38 19.02
N PRO A 218 -16.59 -7.69 18.05
CA PRO A 218 -16.22 -6.32 17.70
C PRO A 218 -16.34 -5.38 18.91
N MET A 219 -15.45 -4.39 19.00
CA MET A 219 -15.47 -3.38 20.07
C MET A 219 -16.80 -2.62 20.14
N THR A 220 -17.41 -2.36 18.98
CA THR A 220 -18.73 -1.76 18.80
C THR A 220 -19.33 -2.30 17.50
N GLU A 221 -20.63 -2.12 17.29
CA GLU A 221 -21.26 -2.41 16.00
C GLU A 221 -20.52 -1.68 14.86
N GLY A 222 -20.17 -2.42 13.80
CA GLY A 222 -19.41 -1.91 12.65
C GLY A 222 -17.91 -1.67 12.88
N SER A 223 -17.36 -1.99 14.07
CA SER A 223 -15.92 -1.89 14.33
C SER A 223 -15.13 -2.93 13.53
N SER A 224 -14.02 -2.53 12.91
CA SER A 224 -13.04 -3.44 12.31
C SER A 224 -12.10 -4.10 13.32
N ILE A 225 -12.18 -3.68 14.59
CA ILE A 225 -11.35 -4.17 15.70
C ILE A 225 -12.21 -4.98 16.66
N ALA A 226 -11.67 -6.08 17.17
CA ALA A 226 -12.32 -7.01 18.09
C ALA A 226 -11.46 -7.32 19.33
N GLU A 227 -12.11 -7.75 20.41
CA GLU A 227 -11.44 -8.14 21.65
C GLU A 227 -10.82 -9.54 21.55
N PHE A 228 -9.57 -9.69 22.04
CA PHE A 228 -8.91 -10.99 22.10
C PHE A 228 -8.10 -11.15 23.39
N GLY A 229 -7.10 -10.29 23.63
CA GLY A 229 -6.32 -10.28 24.87
C GLY A 229 -5.21 -11.33 24.93
N ALA A 230 -4.23 -11.10 25.82
CA ALA A 230 -3.05 -11.98 25.98
C ALA A 230 -3.44 -13.43 26.32
N GLU A 231 -4.39 -13.63 27.23
CA GLU A 231 -4.79 -14.96 27.71
C GLU A 231 -5.25 -15.85 26.55
N ARG A 232 -6.12 -15.35 25.66
CA ARG A 232 -6.58 -16.10 24.49
C ARG A 232 -5.47 -16.35 23.48
N VAL A 233 -4.51 -15.43 23.33
CA VAL A 233 -3.33 -15.68 22.49
C VAL A 233 -2.52 -16.85 23.05
N LEU A 234 -2.32 -16.90 24.36
CA LEU A 234 -1.56 -17.97 25.01
C LEU A 234 -2.31 -19.30 24.97
N GLU A 235 -3.62 -19.30 25.22
CA GLU A 235 -4.47 -20.50 25.13
C GLU A 235 -4.44 -21.15 23.73
N ASN A 236 -4.37 -20.32 22.68
CA ASN A 236 -4.29 -20.79 21.29
C ASN A 236 -2.86 -20.84 20.75
N GLY A 237 -1.85 -20.55 21.59
CA GLY A 237 -0.50 -20.22 21.16
C GLY A 237 0.19 -21.31 20.33
N GLU A 238 -0.05 -22.57 20.66
CA GLU A 238 0.49 -23.72 19.92
C GLU A 238 -0.03 -23.80 18.48
N GLY A 239 -1.23 -23.27 18.22
CA GLY A 239 -1.88 -23.26 16.91
C GLY A 239 -1.68 -21.99 16.10
N ILE A 240 -0.86 -21.03 16.55
CA ILE A 240 -0.57 -19.80 15.80
C ILE A 240 0.71 -20.04 14.97
N ASP A 241 0.55 -20.27 13.67
CA ASP A 241 1.67 -20.50 12.75
C ASP A 241 2.38 -19.19 12.38
N VAL A 242 1.61 -18.10 12.24
CA VAL A 242 2.09 -16.76 11.88
C VAL A 242 1.47 -15.71 12.81
N TYR A 243 2.32 -14.85 13.34
CA TYR A 243 1.91 -13.69 14.13
C TYR A 243 2.12 -12.42 13.32
N VAL A 244 1.05 -11.67 13.08
CA VAL A 244 1.11 -10.39 12.36
C VAL A 244 0.81 -9.26 13.33
N SER A 245 1.68 -8.27 13.41
CA SER A 245 1.50 -7.07 14.22
C SER A 245 1.34 -5.85 13.33
N GLN A 246 0.23 -5.13 13.49
CA GLN A 246 -0.04 -3.92 12.71
C GLN A 246 0.78 -2.73 13.22
N ARG A 247 1.36 -1.96 12.30
CA ARG A 247 2.09 -0.71 12.58
C ARG A 247 1.59 0.44 11.71
N GLY A 248 1.50 1.63 12.29
CA GLY A 248 1.15 2.85 11.57
C GLY A 248 0.95 4.05 12.47
N ALA A 249 0.12 5.00 12.04
CA ALA A 249 -0.10 6.26 12.76
C ALA A 249 -0.79 6.04 14.12
N MET A 250 -1.57 4.97 14.24
CA MET A 250 -2.32 4.65 15.46
C MET A 250 -1.74 3.49 16.27
N ASN A 251 -0.74 2.78 15.73
CA ASN A 251 -0.24 1.51 16.29
C ASN A 251 1.27 1.45 16.22
N ALA A 252 1.95 1.21 17.34
CA ALA A 252 3.41 1.12 17.37
C ALA A 252 3.93 -0.14 16.64
N GLY A 253 3.12 -1.19 16.59
CA GLY A 253 3.50 -2.53 16.14
C GLY A 253 4.44 -3.24 17.12
N GLY A 254 4.84 -4.45 16.76
CA GLY A 254 5.75 -5.29 17.53
C GLY A 254 6.53 -6.22 16.61
N ASN A 255 7.85 -6.25 16.79
CA ASN A 255 8.72 -7.22 16.13
C ASN A 255 8.90 -8.47 17.00
N LEU A 256 9.58 -9.49 16.45
CA LEU A 256 9.87 -10.74 17.16
C LEU A 256 10.45 -10.53 18.56
N GLN A 257 11.43 -9.62 18.71
CA GLN A 257 12.07 -9.33 19.99
C GLN A 257 11.07 -8.77 21.01
N SER A 258 10.33 -7.72 20.64
CA SER A 258 9.38 -7.07 21.55
C SER A 258 8.19 -7.97 21.91
N ILE A 259 7.80 -8.88 21.02
CA ILE A 259 6.70 -9.81 21.25
C ILE A 259 7.16 -11.00 22.09
N SER A 260 8.38 -11.51 21.88
CA SER A 260 8.93 -12.62 22.68
C SER A 260 9.21 -12.24 24.13
N GLU A 261 9.45 -10.95 24.40
CA GLU A 261 9.61 -10.42 25.76
C GLU A 261 8.29 -10.35 26.55
N ARG A 262 7.13 -10.49 25.90
CA ARG A 262 5.83 -10.48 26.59
C ARG A 262 5.67 -11.77 27.41
N PRO A 263 5.18 -11.70 28.66
CA PRO A 263 5.05 -12.88 29.52
C PRO A 263 4.29 -14.04 28.85
N GLY A 264 4.96 -15.19 28.72
CA GLY A 264 4.41 -16.43 28.16
C GLY A 264 4.39 -16.51 26.63
N PHE A 265 4.73 -15.43 25.91
CA PHE A 265 4.67 -15.43 24.44
C PHE A 265 5.78 -16.28 23.80
N ASP A 266 6.83 -16.62 24.56
CA ASP A 266 7.82 -17.63 24.20
C ASP A 266 7.20 -19.03 24.00
N THR A 267 5.97 -19.26 24.46
CA THR A 267 5.22 -20.51 24.23
C THR A 267 4.48 -20.56 22.89
N VAL A 268 4.23 -19.40 22.25
CA VAL A 268 3.48 -19.27 20.98
C VAL A 268 4.32 -19.80 19.81
N SER A 269 3.75 -20.67 18.98
CA SER A 269 4.46 -21.35 17.88
C SER A 269 5.10 -20.37 16.90
N ALA A 270 4.39 -19.33 16.46
CA ALA A 270 4.92 -18.29 15.60
C ALA A 270 6.14 -17.58 16.20
N VAL A 271 6.14 -17.32 17.52
CA VAL A 271 7.27 -16.66 18.21
C VAL A 271 8.47 -17.61 18.29
N LYS A 272 8.25 -18.87 18.69
CA LYS A 272 9.31 -19.91 18.72
C LYS A 272 10.00 -20.09 17.37
N ASN A 273 9.21 -20.05 16.29
CA ASN A 273 9.67 -20.28 14.93
C ASN A 273 10.12 -18.99 14.22
N GLY A 274 10.14 -17.85 14.91
CA GLY A 274 10.54 -16.56 14.34
C GLY A 274 9.59 -15.98 13.29
N ARG A 275 8.37 -16.51 13.18
CA ARG A 275 7.33 -16.10 12.20
C ARG A 275 6.46 -14.96 12.74
N VAL A 276 7.12 -13.89 13.18
CA VAL A 276 6.49 -12.67 13.68
C VAL A 276 6.78 -11.53 12.73
N TYR A 277 5.74 -11.04 12.07
CA TYR A 277 5.86 -10.04 11.01
C TYR A 277 5.10 -8.77 11.35
N VAL A 278 5.58 -7.65 10.80
CA VAL A 278 4.93 -6.34 10.94
C VAL A 278 4.27 -5.96 9.63
N ILE A 279 3.01 -5.54 9.67
CA ILE A 279 2.28 -5.06 8.49
C ILE A 279 1.89 -3.59 8.65
N ASN A 280 1.99 -2.83 7.56
CA ASN A 280 1.60 -1.42 7.56
C ASN A 280 0.06 -1.30 7.53
N GLU A 281 -0.52 -0.56 8.48
CA GLU A 281 -1.97 -0.35 8.59
C GLU A 281 -2.58 0.25 7.31
N LYS A 282 -1.83 1.06 6.55
CA LYS A 282 -2.30 1.67 5.31
C LYS A 282 -2.52 0.66 4.19
N LEU A 283 -1.88 -0.51 4.26
CA LEU A 283 -2.03 -1.55 3.25
C LEU A 283 -3.21 -2.49 3.52
N ILE A 284 -3.73 -2.58 4.74
CA ILE A 284 -4.77 -3.58 5.08
C ILE A 284 -6.00 -3.01 5.79
N SER A 285 -5.87 -1.82 6.39
CA SER A 285 -6.90 -1.15 7.19
C SER A 285 -7.34 0.18 6.55
N SER A 286 -6.93 0.46 5.31
CA SER A 286 -7.36 1.63 4.54
C SER A 286 -8.01 1.19 3.22
N PRO A 287 -9.16 1.78 2.84
CA PRO A 287 -9.87 1.41 1.62
C PRO A 287 -9.20 2.04 0.40
N THR A 288 -8.15 1.40 -0.10
CA THR A 288 -7.34 1.89 -1.23
C THR A 288 -7.01 0.75 -2.18
N PHE A 289 -6.64 1.07 -3.43
CA PHE A 289 -6.17 0.06 -4.38
C PHE A 289 -4.89 -0.67 -3.89
N ARG A 290 -4.08 -0.04 -3.02
CA ARG A 290 -2.93 -0.71 -2.37
C ARG A 290 -3.32 -1.83 -1.42
N TYR A 291 -4.61 -2.04 -1.16
CA TYR A 291 -5.07 -3.19 -0.38
C TYR A 291 -4.59 -4.53 -0.96
N VAL A 292 -4.53 -4.67 -2.29
CA VAL A 292 -3.96 -5.86 -2.96
C VAL A 292 -2.52 -6.13 -2.52
N LYS A 293 -1.70 -5.07 -2.35
CA LYS A 293 -0.32 -5.19 -1.86
C LYS A 293 -0.28 -5.73 -0.43
N GLY A 294 -1.19 -5.27 0.43
CA GLY A 294 -1.33 -5.78 1.79
C GLY A 294 -1.73 -7.26 1.84
N VAL A 295 -2.65 -7.68 0.96
CA VAL A 295 -3.03 -9.09 0.82
C VAL A 295 -1.83 -9.93 0.33
N ASN A 296 -1.10 -9.45 -0.68
CA ASN A 296 0.10 -10.13 -1.18
C ASN A 296 1.16 -10.28 -0.09
N GLU A 297 1.36 -9.25 0.73
CA GLU A 297 2.33 -9.29 1.82
C GLU A 297 1.94 -10.29 2.93
N LEU A 298 0.65 -10.37 3.29
CA LEU A 298 0.16 -11.42 4.19
C LEU A 298 0.37 -12.82 3.59
N ALA A 299 0.13 -12.97 2.28
CA ALA A 299 0.37 -14.23 1.59
C ALA A 299 1.86 -14.60 1.63
N ARG A 300 2.77 -13.64 1.44
CA ARG A 300 4.22 -13.83 1.59
C ARG A 300 4.57 -14.33 2.99
N PHE A 301 4.06 -13.72 4.06
CA PHE A 301 4.35 -14.16 5.44
C PHE A 301 3.91 -15.61 5.73
N MET A 302 2.83 -16.04 5.09
CA MET A 302 2.26 -17.38 5.26
C MET A 302 2.92 -18.43 4.35
N TYR A 303 3.18 -18.07 3.10
CA TYR A 303 3.58 -18.99 2.02
C TYR A 303 4.77 -18.43 1.22
N PRO A 304 5.93 -18.17 1.87
CA PRO A 304 7.08 -17.56 1.20
C PRO A 304 7.56 -18.38 -0.01
N GLU A 305 7.51 -19.71 0.08
CA GLU A 305 7.91 -20.63 -1.00
C GLU A 305 7.03 -20.54 -2.25
N ILE A 306 5.79 -20.08 -2.12
CA ILE A 306 4.87 -19.84 -3.25
C ILE A 306 5.00 -18.40 -3.73
N MET A 307 4.99 -17.44 -2.81
CA MET A 307 4.85 -16.03 -3.15
C MET A 307 6.18 -15.36 -3.52
N ASP A 308 7.30 -15.85 -2.99
CA ASP A 308 8.66 -15.41 -3.30
C ASP A 308 9.39 -16.40 -4.23
N ASP A 309 8.64 -17.19 -5.00
CA ASP A 309 9.22 -18.02 -6.06
C ASP A 309 10.01 -17.17 -7.06
N VAL A 310 11.22 -17.62 -7.37
CA VAL A 310 12.14 -16.97 -8.31
C VAL A 310 12.44 -17.86 -9.51
N SER A 311 11.65 -18.92 -9.74
CA SER A 311 11.90 -19.87 -10.84
C SER A 311 11.93 -19.18 -12.21
N ALA A 312 11.12 -18.14 -12.40
CA ALA A 312 11.09 -17.32 -13.61
C ALA A 312 12.40 -16.55 -13.89
N TYR A 313 13.24 -16.34 -12.88
CA TYR A 313 14.53 -15.67 -13.00
C TYR A 313 15.69 -16.64 -13.26
N ILE A 314 15.48 -17.96 -13.24
CA ILE A 314 16.56 -18.93 -13.43
C ILE A 314 17.05 -18.85 -14.88
N SER A 315 18.17 -18.15 -15.09
CA SER A 315 18.80 -17.97 -16.39
C SER A 315 20.27 -17.56 -16.27
N ASP A 316 21.05 -17.80 -17.33
CA ASP A 316 22.43 -17.30 -17.47
C ASP A 316 22.49 -15.96 -18.23
N GLU A 317 21.36 -15.28 -18.41
CA GLU A 317 21.34 -13.95 -19.01
C GLU A 317 21.89 -12.91 -18.01
N PRO A 318 22.51 -11.82 -18.49
CA PRO A 318 22.97 -10.74 -17.63
C PRO A 318 21.80 -10.12 -16.86
N ALA A 319 21.94 -10.03 -15.53
CA ALA A 319 20.92 -9.44 -14.69
C ALA A 319 20.99 -7.90 -14.72
N THR A 320 19.81 -7.29 -14.71
CA THR A 320 19.65 -5.85 -14.48
C THR A 320 19.53 -5.55 -12.99
N LYS A 321 19.62 -4.27 -12.64
CA LYS A 321 19.43 -3.78 -11.28
C LYS A 321 18.00 -3.96 -10.79
N ARG A 322 17.01 -3.87 -11.69
CA ARG A 322 15.61 -4.24 -11.44
C ARG A 322 15.47 -5.70 -11.06
N ASP A 323 16.08 -6.60 -11.83
CA ASP A 323 16.06 -8.04 -11.52
C ASP A 323 16.69 -8.30 -10.15
N PHE A 324 17.80 -7.63 -9.87
CA PHE A 324 18.49 -7.79 -8.60
C PHE A 324 17.67 -7.31 -7.41
N ALA A 325 16.95 -6.19 -7.52
CA ALA A 325 16.05 -5.72 -6.48
C ALA A 325 14.89 -6.69 -6.20
N ASN A 326 14.34 -7.30 -7.25
CA ASN A 326 13.36 -8.38 -7.12
C ASN A 326 13.95 -9.62 -6.43
N LEU A 327 15.09 -10.11 -6.92
CA LEU A 327 15.75 -11.31 -6.42
C LEU A 327 16.16 -11.17 -4.96
N ILE A 328 16.79 -10.06 -4.56
CA ILE A 328 17.22 -9.85 -3.17
C ILE A 328 16.01 -9.82 -2.22
N THR A 329 14.93 -9.14 -2.62
CA THR A 329 13.74 -9.00 -1.77
C THR A 329 13.01 -10.32 -1.58
N ARG A 330 12.91 -11.13 -2.66
CA ARG A 330 12.26 -12.44 -2.64
C ARG A 330 13.12 -13.49 -1.95
N CYS A 331 14.38 -13.64 -2.35
CA CYS A 331 15.27 -14.66 -1.78
C CYS A 331 15.53 -14.46 -0.29
N LEU A 332 15.55 -13.22 0.20
CA LEU A 332 15.74 -12.92 1.63
C LEU A 332 14.42 -12.71 2.37
N HIS A 333 13.28 -12.93 1.72
CA HIS A 333 11.95 -12.76 2.30
C HIS A 333 11.76 -11.41 3.02
N ILE A 334 12.27 -10.33 2.42
CA ILE A 334 12.25 -9.01 3.05
C ILE A 334 10.81 -8.47 2.97
N PRO A 335 10.23 -8.03 4.10
CA PRO A 335 8.93 -7.38 4.08
C PRO A 335 8.96 -6.10 3.25
N VAL A 336 7.92 -5.86 2.46
CA VAL A 336 7.82 -4.66 1.62
C VAL A 336 7.83 -3.42 2.51
N TYR A 337 8.72 -2.49 2.18
CA TYR A 337 8.79 -1.21 2.86
C TYR A 337 7.69 -0.27 2.36
N VAL A 338 6.91 0.27 3.30
CA VAL A 338 5.97 1.36 3.04
C VAL A 338 6.08 2.39 4.16
N PRO A 339 6.17 3.70 3.85
CA PRO A 339 6.18 4.75 4.85
C PRO A 339 4.97 4.66 5.79
N SER A 340 5.21 4.78 7.09
CA SER A 340 4.18 4.65 8.13
C SER A 340 3.57 5.98 8.58
N SER A 341 4.15 7.12 8.18
CA SER A 341 3.74 8.44 8.65
C SER A 341 4.07 9.55 7.66
N SER A 342 3.31 10.64 7.70
CA SER A 342 3.53 11.85 6.90
C SER A 342 4.78 12.62 7.22
N LYS A 343 5.27 12.54 8.46
CA LYS A 343 6.55 13.13 8.84
C LYS A 343 7.70 12.64 7.96
N TYR A 344 7.57 11.44 7.39
CA TYR A 344 8.55 10.85 6.48
C TYR A 344 8.92 11.78 5.31
N TYR A 345 7.93 12.43 4.69
CA TYR A 345 8.15 13.29 3.51
C TYR A 345 8.43 14.76 3.86
N LEU A 346 8.27 15.15 5.13
CA LEU A 346 8.45 16.54 5.58
C LEU A 346 9.87 16.84 6.07
N GLU A 347 10.71 15.82 6.19
CA GLU A 347 12.08 15.94 6.68
C GLU A 347 13.07 15.87 5.52
N ASN A 348 14.03 16.80 5.46
CA ASN A 348 15.15 16.70 4.53
C ASN A 348 16.04 15.51 4.92
N ARG A 349 16.37 14.66 3.94
CA ARG A 349 17.20 13.48 4.11
C ARG A 349 18.33 13.48 3.09
N ASP A 350 19.50 13.02 3.52
CA ASP A 350 20.65 12.77 2.64
C ASP A 350 20.54 11.41 1.91
N THR A 351 19.53 10.62 2.26
CA THR A 351 19.23 9.30 1.71
C THR A 351 17.99 9.34 0.81
N HIS A 352 17.83 8.31 -0.02
CA HIS A 352 16.66 8.10 -0.88
C HIS A 352 15.34 8.34 -0.14
N THR A 353 14.40 9.00 -0.81
CA THR A 353 13.05 9.21 -0.32
C THR A 353 12.08 8.33 -1.12
N TYR A 354 11.35 7.46 -0.42
CA TYR A 354 10.42 6.51 -1.04
C TYR A 354 9.49 7.18 -2.06
N GLY A 355 9.43 6.65 -3.29
CA GLY A 355 8.56 7.14 -4.34
C GLY A 355 9.03 8.41 -5.05
N MET A 356 10.27 8.87 -4.81
CA MET A 356 10.84 10.07 -5.44
C MET A 356 11.78 9.78 -6.61
N PHE A 357 11.90 8.52 -7.03
CA PHE A 357 12.61 8.19 -8.27
C PHE A 357 11.92 8.82 -9.48
N GLU A 358 12.72 9.43 -10.36
CA GLU A 358 12.22 10.00 -11.62
C GLU A 358 12.01 8.93 -12.70
N ASP A 359 12.75 7.84 -12.63
CA ASP A 359 12.75 6.75 -13.61
C ASP A 359 11.97 5.52 -13.16
N ILE A 360 11.39 5.55 -11.95
CA ILE A 360 10.51 4.52 -11.41
C ILE A 360 9.30 5.19 -10.76
N HIS A 361 8.13 4.98 -11.32
CA HIS A 361 6.88 5.52 -10.78
C HIS A 361 6.14 4.50 -9.90
N TRP A 362 5.28 4.99 -9.01
CA TRP A 362 4.54 4.16 -8.05
C TRP A 362 3.52 3.19 -8.66
N TYR A 363 3.22 3.33 -9.94
CA TYR A 363 2.42 2.40 -10.74
C TYR A 363 3.26 1.37 -11.51
N ASP A 364 4.59 1.40 -11.38
CA ASP A 364 5.46 0.33 -11.88
C ASP A 364 5.18 -0.96 -11.10
N HIS A 365 5.08 -2.09 -11.81
CA HIS A 365 4.83 -3.40 -11.22
C HIS A 365 5.90 -3.86 -10.23
N ASP A 366 7.15 -3.42 -10.37
CA ASP A 366 8.25 -3.77 -9.44
C ASP A 366 8.54 -2.68 -8.41
N PHE A 367 7.74 -1.60 -8.39
CA PHE A 367 7.99 -0.42 -7.57
C PHE A 367 8.32 -0.78 -6.11
N ASP A 368 7.50 -1.63 -5.50
CA ASP A 368 7.64 -1.98 -4.09
C ASP A 368 8.91 -2.79 -3.81
N TYR A 369 9.32 -3.69 -4.72
CA TYR A 369 10.55 -4.46 -4.58
C TYR A 369 11.80 -3.59 -4.76
N ILE A 370 11.76 -2.67 -5.73
CA ILE A 370 12.81 -1.69 -5.96
C ILE A 370 13.00 -0.80 -4.73
N GLU A 371 11.92 -0.18 -4.26
CA GLU A 371 11.94 0.68 -3.08
C GLU A 371 12.40 -0.05 -1.82
N THR A 372 11.93 -1.30 -1.62
CA THR A 372 12.32 -2.14 -0.48
C THR A 372 13.81 -2.47 -0.52
N ALA A 373 14.34 -2.87 -1.68
CA ALA A 373 15.75 -3.22 -1.82
C ALA A 373 16.67 -2.02 -1.62
N VAL A 374 16.26 -0.83 -2.09
CA VAL A 374 16.99 0.43 -1.88
C VAL A 374 16.94 0.84 -0.42
N TYR A 375 15.76 0.84 0.20
CA TYR A 375 15.58 1.25 1.59
C TYR A 375 16.31 0.32 2.56
N SER A 376 16.40 -0.97 2.23
CA SER A 376 17.18 -1.96 2.99
C SER A 376 18.70 -1.76 2.85
N GLY A 377 19.14 -0.88 1.95
CA GLY A 377 20.55 -0.60 1.68
C GLY A 377 21.25 -1.66 0.82
N TYR A 378 20.49 -2.60 0.23
CA TYR A 378 21.03 -3.71 -0.56
C TYR A 378 21.29 -3.33 -2.01
N VAL A 379 20.53 -2.37 -2.54
CA VAL A 379 20.68 -1.87 -3.90
C VAL A 379 20.93 -0.36 -3.85
N SER A 380 21.94 0.09 -4.60
CA SER A 380 22.29 1.50 -4.65
C SER A 380 21.30 2.31 -5.49
N TRP A 381 21.40 3.62 -5.42
CA TRP A 381 20.73 4.58 -6.27
C TRP A 381 21.67 5.77 -6.49
N ARG A 382 21.33 6.69 -7.38
CA ARG A 382 22.15 7.90 -7.59
C ARG A 382 21.31 9.17 -7.54
N LYS A 383 21.95 10.24 -7.12
CA LYS A 383 21.42 11.60 -7.28
C LYS A 383 22.00 12.20 -8.56
N GLY A 384 21.16 12.63 -9.48
CA GLY A 384 21.56 13.29 -10.72
C GLY A 384 22.16 14.67 -10.47
N GLU A 385 22.81 15.23 -11.50
CA GLU A 385 23.32 16.61 -11.46
C GLU A 385 22.20 17.65 -11.29
N ASP A 386 20.96 17.28 -11.66
CA ASP A 386 19.73 18.05 -11.46
C ASP A 386 19.18 17.96 -10.03
N GLY A 387 19.84 17.21 -9.14
CA GLY A 387 19.45 17.01 -7.77
C GLY A 387 18.32 16.00 -7.57
N LYS A 388 17.89 15.30 -8.64
CA LYS A 388 16.81 14.30 -8.58
C LYS A 388 17.33 12.89 -8.34
N GLU A 389 16.45 12.00 -7.91
CA GLU A 389 16.80 10.62 -7.54
C GLU A 389 16.53 9.67 -8.73
N TYR A 390 17.51 8.80 -9.02
CA TYR A 390 17.45 7.82 -10.12
C TYR A 390 17.84 6.43 -9.63
N PHE A 391 17.07 5.43 -10.05
CA PHE A 391 17.35 4.03 -9.78
C PHE A 391 18.23 3.38 -10.87
N ASP A 392 18.08 3.79 -12.13
CA ASP A 392 18.70 3.17 -13.32
C ASP A 392 18.35 1.67 -13.47
N PRO A 393 17.08 1.31 -13.69
CA PRO A 393 16.60 -0.08 -13.62
C PRO A 393 17.32 -1.05 -14.55
N ASP A 394 17.68 -0.58 -15.74
CA ASP A 394 18.27 -1.42 -16.81
C ASP A 394 19.80 -1.54 -16.70
N SER A 395 20.40 -0.89 -15.70
CA SER A 395 21.84 -0.98 -15.48
C SER A 395 22.26 -2.38 -15.01
N GLY A 396 23.44 -2.83 -15.45
CA GLY A 396 23.98 -4.14 -15.05
C GLY A 396 24.49 -4.15 -13.61
N VAL A 397 24.40 -5.32 -12.96
CA VAL A 397 24.96 -5.52 -11.62
C VAL A 397 26.38 -6.09 -11.75
N THR A 398 27.36 -5.44 -11.15
CA THR A 398 28.75 -5.94 -11.15
C THR A 398 28.93 -7.01 -10.08
N ARG A 399 29.90 -7.90 -10.30
CA ARG A 399 30.22 -8.97 -9.36
C ARG A 399 30.72 -8.46 -8.01
N GLU A 400 31.48 -7.37 -7.99
CA GLU A 400 31.83 -6.70 -6.72
C GLU A 400 30.58 -6.08 -6.05
N GLY A 401 29.66 -5.52 -6.83
CA GLY A 401 28.38 -5.01 -6.31
C GLY A 401 27.57 -6.09 -5.60
N LEU A 402 27.39 -7.26 -6.24
CA LEU A 402 26.74 -8.42 -5.64
C LEU A 402 27.48 -8.90 -4.38
N ALA A 403 28.81 -9.00 -4.43
CA ALA A 403 29.62 -9.39 -3.27
C ALA A 403 29.42 -8.47 -2.06
N LYS A 404 29.39 -7.15 -2.29
CA LYS A 404 29.11 -6.19 -1.22
C LYS A 404 27.73 -6.43 -0.60
N THR A 405 26.69 -6.62 -1.41
CA THR A 405 25.34 -6.85 -0.91
C THR A 405 25.22 -8.16 -0.14
N VAL A 406 25.77 -9.25 -0.67
CA VAL A 406 25.77 -10.56 0.01
C VAL A 406 26.46 -10.44 1.37
N PHE A 407 27.61 -9.76 1.44
CA PHE A 407 28.30 -9.55 2.70
C PHE A 407 27.52 -8.69 3.70
N ILE A 408 26.80 -7.66 3.25
CA ILE A 408 25.96 -6.83 4.13
C ILE A 408 24.76 -7.62 4.65
N ALA A 409 24.16 -8.45 3.79
CA ALA A 409 22.96 -9.20 4.11
C ALA A 409 23.22 -10.42 5.00
N GLY A 410 24.40 -11.05 4.90
CA GLY A 410 24.73 -12.26 5.66
C GLY A 410 25.76 -12.06 6.77
N ASP A 411 25.82 -13.04 7.68
CA ASP A 411 26.81 -13.07 8.77
C ASP A 411 28.08 -13.84 8.35
N PHE A 412 28.97 -13.15 7.63
CA PHE A 412 30.22 -13.73 7.14
C PHE A 412 31.42 -13.32 8.01
N SER A 413 32.16 -14.32 8.46
CA SER A 413 33.41 -14.13 9.20
C SER A 413 34.63 -14.61 8.40
N ALA A 414 35.79 -14.02 8.70
CA ALA A 414 37.05 -14.43 8.11
C ALA A 414 37.39 -15.87 8.54
N LYS A 415 37.79 -16.70 7.58
CA LYS A 415 38.32 -18.05 7.83
C LYS A 415 39.84 -18.01 7.91
N GLU A 416 40.43 -19.09 8.41
CA GLU A 416 41.90 -19.29 8.33
C GLU A 416 42.38 -19.54 6.90
N ALA A 417 41.49 -20.00 6.02
CA ALA A 417 41.75 -20.08 4.59
C ALA A 417 42.07 -18.68 4.03
N ASN A 418 43.06 -18.62 3.14
CA ASN A 418 43.45 -17.40 2.44
C ASN A 418 43.72 -17.74 0.98
N THR A 419 42.64 -17.92 0.24
CA THR A 419 42.65 -18.28 -1.18
C THR A 419 43.34 -17.16 -1.96
N ALA A 420 44.30 -17.51 -2.81
CA ALA A 420 45.00 -16.53 -3.63
C ALA A 420 44.09 -16.02 -4.75
N ILE A 421 43.82 -14.71 -4.75
CA ILE A 421 42.98 -14.03 -5.76
C ILE A 421 43.88 -13.12 -6.60
N SER A 422 44.01 -13.43 -7.90
CA SER A 422 44.99 -12.83 -8.81
C SER A 422 44.75 -11.33 -9.05
N ASP A 423 43.49 -10.91 -9.08
CA ASP A 423 43.05 -9.55 -9.42
C ASP A 423 42.45 -8.81 -8.22
N LEU A 424 42.69 -9.27 -6.99
CA LEU A 424 42.21 -8.62 -5.76
C LEU A 424 42.60 -7.14 -5.65
N GLY A 425 43.72 -6.76 -6.29
CA GLY A 425 44.17 -5.38 -6.38
C GLY A 425 43.19 -4.43 -7.07
N LYS A 426 42.30 -4.95 -7.94
CA LYS A 426 41.28 -4.20 -8.69
C LYS A 426 40.00 -3.98 -7.90
N CYS A 427 39.73 -4.77 -6.86
CA CYS A 427 38.52 -4.65 -6.05
C CYS A 427 38.61 -3.42 -5.11
N GLY A 428 37.53 -2.66 -5.01
CA GLY A 428 37.40 -1.58 -4.03
C GLY A 428 37.34 -2.09 -2.59
N ASN A 429 36.68 -3.23 -2.37
CA ASN A 429 36.43 -3.84 -1.06
C ASN A 429 37.17 -5.18 -0.90
N LYS A 430 38.50 -5.15 -0.99
CA LYS A 430 39.36 -6.35 -0.98
C LYS A 430 39.05 -7.33 0.14
N ARG A 431 38.81 -6.84 1.36
CA ARG A 431 38.53 -7.68 2.53
C ARG A 431 37.19 -8.43 2.39
N ILE A 432 36.17 -7.76 1.86
CA ILE A 432 34.86 -8.40 1.62
C ILE A 432 35.02 -9.52 0.59
N VAL A 433 35.66 -9.21 -0.55
CA VAL A 433 35.90 -10.19 -1.62
C VAL A 433 36.67 -11.40 -1.09
N GLN A 434 37.77 -11.18 -0.34
CA GLN A 434 38.55 -12.26 0.25
C GLN A 434 37.70 -13.15 1.16
N ILE A 435 36.93 -12.55 2.08
CA ILE A 435 36.08 -13.30 3.01
C ILE A 435 35.07 -14.16 2.27
N LEU A 436 34.39 -13.62 1.25
CA LEU A 436 33.35 -14.36 0.54
C LEU A 436 33.91 -15.48 -0.33
N VAL A 437 35.08 -15.29 -0.95
CA VAL A 437 35.78 -16.35 -1.69
C VAL A 437 36.23 -17.46 -0.73
N ASP A 438 36.82 -17.12 0.41
CA ASP A 438 37.21 -18.13 1.42
C ASP A 438 36.00 -18.85 2.04
N ASN A 439 34.83 -18.19 2.03
CA ASN A 439 33.56 -18.81 2.43
C ASN A 439 32.91 -19.66 1.33
N GLY A 440 33.46 -19.68 0.12
CA GLY A 440 32.94 -20.45 -1.01
C GLY A 440 31.70 -19.83 -1.67
N VAL A 441 31.42 -18.56 -1.40
CA VAL A 441 30.28 -17.83 -1.99
C VAL A 441 30.53 -17.51 -3.46
N PHE A 442 31.78 -17.17 -3.80
CA PHE A 442 32.20 -16.87 -5.16
C PHE A 442 33.38 -17.75 -5.57
N GLU A 443 33.24 -18.39 -6.72
CA GLU A 443 34.32 -19.15 -7.35
C GLU A 443 35.21 -18.26 -8.22
N LEU A 444 36.51 -18.52 -8.21
CA LEU A 444 37.46 -17.84 -9.10
C LEU A 444 37.43 -18.49 -10.49
N ASP A 445 37.79 -17.73 -11.52
CA ASP A 445 37.97 -18.28 -12.86
C ASP A 445 39.18 -19.21 -12.95
N GLU A 446 39.42 -19.80 -14.13
CA GLU A 446 40.56 -20.69 -14.39
C GLU A 446 41.94 -20.05 -14.13
N ASN A 447 42.02 -18.71 -14.10
CA ASN A 447 43.23 -17.95 -13.82
C ASN A 447 43.32 -17.48 -12.35
N GLY A 448 42.40 -17.92 -11.49
CA GLY A 448 42.33 -17.50 -10.09
C GLY A 448 41.83 -16.05 -9.91
N SER A 449 41.06 -15.53 -10.87
CA SER A 449 40.56 -14.14 -10.87
C SER A 449 39.12 -14.08 -10.38
N PHE A 450 38.78 -13.02 -9.64
CA PHE A 450 37.43 -12.72 -9.17
C PHE A 450 36.59 -11.99 -10.22
N LEU A 451 37.20 -11.12 -11.04
CA LEU A 451 36.55 -10.32 -12.09
C LEU A 451 35.53 -9.31 -11.52
N PRO A 452 35.96 -8.27 -10.77
CA PRO A 452 35.06 -7.38 -10.04
C PRO A 452 34.05 -6.62 -10.91
N ASP A 453 34.42 -6.25 -12.13
CA ASP A 453 33.60 -5.47 -13.07
C ASP A 453 32.70 -6.35 -13.95
N LYS A 454 32.81 -7.69 -13.85
CA LYS A 454 31.96 -8.61 -14.63
C LYS A 454 30.50 -8.37 -14.25
N GLN A 455 29.63 -8.21 -15.25
CA GLN A 455 28.19 -8.23 -15.02
C GLN A 455 27.76 -9.65 -14.63
N VAL A 456 27.00 -9.77 -13.54
CA VAL A 456 26.52 -11.06 -13.05
C VAL A 456 25.25 -11.50 -13.78
N THR A 457 25.06 -12.81 -13.87
CA THR A 457 23.80 -13.40 -14.35
C THR A 457 22.77 -13.56 -13.24
N HIS A 458 21.51 -13.83 -13.59
CA HIS A 458 20.50 -14.15 -12.57
C HIS A 458 20.88 -15.37 -11.73
N ASN A 459 21.43 -16.42 -12.36
CA ASN A 459 21.90 -17.61 -11.66
C ASN A 459 23.02 -17.30 -10.66
N GLU A 460 23.98 -16.45 -11.00
CA GLU A 460 25.04 -16.02 -10.08
C GLU A 460 24.46 -15.30 -8.85
N ILE A 461 23.46 -14.42 -9.05
CA ILE A 461 22.75 -13.74 -7.95
C ILE A 461 22.05 -14.77 -7.06
N ILE A 462 21.20 -15.63 -7.64
CA ILE A 462 20.41 -16.62 -6.88
C ILE A 462 21.34 -17.54 -6.07
N GLN A 463 22.44 -18.01 -6.67
CA GLN A 463 23.41 -18.87 -6.00
C GLN A 463 24.09 -18.17 -4.84
N ALA A 464 24.54 -16.92 -5.03
CA ALA A 464 25.21 -16.16 -3.97
C ALA A 464 24.26 -15.86 -2.79
N LEU A 465 22.99 -15.55 -3.06
CA LEU A 465 22.01 -15.25 -2.03
C LEU A 465 21.64 -16.47 -1.16
N ARG A 466 21.82 -17.71 -1.63
CA ARG A 466 21.63 -18.92 -0.81
C ARG A 466 22.61 -19.03 0.37
N PHE A 467 23.69 -18.25 0.36
CA PHE A 467 24.64 -18.19 1.47
C PHE A 467 24.23 -17.21 2.56
N VAL A 468 23.24 -16.35 2.31
CA VAL A 468 22.66 -15.46 3.31
C VAL A 468 21.66 -16.29 4.14
N LYS A 469 21.83 -16.29 5.46
CA LYS A 469 21.04 -17.10 6.39
C LYS A 469 20.20 -16.24 7.31
#